data_AF-A0A9P5ZJZ9-F1
#
_entry.id   AF-A0A9P5ZJZ9-F1
#
_cell.length_a   1.000
_cell.length_b   1.000
_cell.length_c   1.000
_cell.angle_alpha   90.00
_cell.angle_beta   90.00
_cell.angle_gamma   90.00
#
_symmetry.space_group_name_H-M   'P 1'
#
loop_
_entity.id
_entity.type
_entity.pdbx_description
1 polymer ?
#
loop_
_entity_poly.entity_id
_entity_poly.type
_entity_poly.pdbx_seq_one_letter_code
_entity_poly.pdbx_strand_id
1 'polypeptide(L)'
;MTTASNIVADRFGKGPWFARRLCAMASYILHTQELPPSTQGKGAQRSSLFNCLEVRSTLEKWTKGLIPIEQGGLEGQLRQYVNMVLFPSLEIEDMISESMVNQWLKKLGFQLLQVQKGIYVDGHERNDVVESRKQFLDYIYTEVLPFSCVYEGADLTVTAPSLPPGQKLHHTIFHDETCIHANELDNFAWMREGEQPLRNKSRGCIVHVSDFILEDCGHLRLSDDEIKHQQTLPLPPKAPGDGGAGNQSFDARRIIYPGKNHDPWWDMAQLIAQTKDAIKIFEVKYPDSVGVFIYDCSSAHAVFTSDALLAHKMNRGPGGKQPKMQSTVIPSTGKPQLMVYPDDYEGVDKSGKPLAGQPKGMERVLQEHGLLEMHHNKHGSKLVGVCKTCKLSQEARDKALKEAKEKQDEIEGSGDEALGERGISDMDEDDLLRPSNCCMQRVLSLQEDFRHEKPLLQLIIERAGHKCAFLPKFHCELNPIEMVWSQLKRRFREYADGTFPTAKKLVPECLDAVSTVNIRRYFQHCWRYMDAYKRGLNVKQAAYAVKKYTSHRRIPRGVMMDLGVL
;
A
#
# COMPACT_ATOMS: atom_id res chain seq x y z
N MET A 1 -45.83 -4.04 -66.81
CA MET A 1 -45.35 -3.04 -65.83
C MET A 1 -44.13 -2.24 -66.31
N THR A 2 -43.61 -2.41 -67.52
CA THR A 2 -42.31 -1.84 -67.93
C THR A 2 -42.35 -0.36 -68.32
N THR A 3 -43.48 0.16 -68.82
CA THR A 3 -43.56 1.57 -69.27
C THR A 3 -43.62 2.55 -68.08
N ALA A 4 -44.36 2.22 -67.02
CA ALA A 4 -44.50 3.09 -65.84
C ALA A 4 -43.21 3.17 -65.01
N SER A 5 -42.49 2.05 -64.84
CA SER A 5 -41.22 2.02 -64.10
C SER A 5 -40.11 2.81 -64.81
N ASN A 6 -40.12 2.85 -66.14
CA ASN A 6 -39.15 3.62 -66.92
C ASN A 6 -39.40 5.13 -66.79
N ILE A 7 -40.67 5.57 -66.80
CA ILE A 7 -41.03 6.99 -66.59
C ILE A 7 -40.59 7.48 -65.21
N VAL A 8 -40.76 6.65 -64.17
CA VAL A 8 -40.28 6.97 -62.82
C VAL A 8 -38.75 7.03 -62.79
N ALA A 9 -38.06 6.07 -63.41
CA ALA A 9 -36.60 6.08 -63.45
C ALA A 9 -36.04 7.35 -64.12
N ASP A 10 -36.60 7.76 -65.26
CA ASP A 10 -36.19 8.96 -65.99
C ASP A 10 -36.45 10.24 -65.18
N ARG A 11 -37.60 10.35 -64.48
CA ARG A 11 -37.89 11.50 -63.60
C ARG A 11 -36.88 11.66 -62.46
N PHE A 12 -36.31 10.57 -61.97
CA PHE A 12 -35.28 10.59 -60.92
C PHE A 12 -33.85 10.63 -61.49
N GLY A 13 -33.69 10.79 -62.81
CA GLY A 13 -32.38 10.81 -63.48
C GLY A 13 -31.62 9.48 -63.35
N LYS A 14 -32.34 8.36 -63.24
CA LYS A 14 -31.77 7.01 -63.08
C LYS A 14 -32.03 6.18 -64.34
N GLY A 15 -31.01 5.43 -64.77
CA GLY A 15 -31.10 4.62 -65.98
C GLY A 15 -31.95 3.34 -65.86
N PRO A 16 -32.06 2.55 -66.95
CA PRO A 16 -32.96 1.40 -67.05
C PRO A 16 -32.79 0.31 -65.98
N TRP A 17 -31.61 0.21 -65.35
CA TRP A 17 -31.39 -0.70 -64.22
C TRP A 17 -32.32 -0.40 -63.03
N PHE A 18 -32.58 0.88 -62.76
CA PHE A 18 -33.41 1.31 -61.64
C PHE A 18 -34.87 0.94 -61.87
N ALA A 19 -35.36 1.10 -63.10
CA ALA A 19 -36.68 0.63 -63.51
C ALA A 19 -36.84 -0.89 -63.37
N ARG A 20 -35.82 -1.67 -63.76
CA ARG A 20 -35.82 -3.13 -63.55
C ARG A 20 -35.88 -3.50 -62.08
N ARG A 21 -35.15 -2.77 -61.23
CA ARG A 21 -35.14 -3.01 -59.77
C ARG A 21 -36.48 -2.65 -59.13
N LEU A 22 -37.12 -1.57 -59.56
CA LEU A 22 -38.49 -1.22 -59.13
C LEU A 22 -39.50 -2.29 -59.53
N CYS A 23 -39.43 -2.81 -60.75
CA CYS A 23 -40.28 -3.92 -61.18
C CYS A 23 -40.06 -5.19 -60.36
N ALA A 24 -38.80 -5.54 -60.06
CA ALA A 24 -38.48 -6.69 -59.22
C ALA A 24 -38.99 -6.52 -57.77
N MET A 25 -38.84 -5.33 -57.19
CA MET A 25 -39.37 -5.02 -55.86
C MET A 25 -40.90 -5.04 -55.83
N ALA A 26 -41.57 -4.45 -56.83
CA ALA A 26 -43.02 -4.46 -56.93
C ALA A 26 -43.56 -5.88 -57.09
N SER A 27 -42.91 -6.71 -57.92
CA SER A 27 -43.30 -8.11 -58.10
C SER A 27 -43.10 -8.92 -56.82
N TYR A 28 -42.01 -8.68 -56.08
CA TYR A 28 -41.77 -9.31 -54.78
C TYR A 28 -42.88 -8.97 -53.78
N ILE A 29 -43.17 -7.68 -53.59
CA ILE A 29 -44.20 -7.21 -52.65
C ILE A 29 -45.58 -7.75 -53.03
N LEU A 30 -45.92 -7.82 -54.32
CA LEU A 30 -47.20 -8.37 -54.75
C LEU A 30 -47.34 -9.86 -54.44
N HIS A 31 -46.25 -10.63 -54.46
CA HIS A 31 -46.27 -12.07 -54.19
C HIS A 31 -46.14 -12.40 -52.70
N THR A 32 -45.38 -11.62 -51.94
CA THR A 32 -45.08 -11.93 -50.53
C THR A 32 -45.82 -11.04 -49.55
N GLN A 33 -46.43 -9.94 -50.00
CA GLN A 33 -47.02 -8.88 -49.17
C GLN A 33 -46.03 -8.24 -48.17
N GLU A 34 -44.72 -8.41 -48.40
CA GLU A 34 -43.64 -7.90 -47.54
C GLU A 34 -42.58 -7.14 -48.34
N LEU A 35 -41.89 -6.20 -47.70
CA LEU A 35 -40.75 -5.50 -48.32
C LEU A 35 -39.54 -6.44 -48.46
N PRO A 36 -38.80 -6.40 -49.58
CA PRO A 36 -37.63 -7.25 -49.76
C PRO A 36 -36.53 -6.93 -48.75
N PRO A 37 -35.85 -7.94 -48.19
CA PRO A 37 -34.88 -7.76 -47.12
C PRO A 37 -33.70 -6.87 -47.58
N SER A 38 -33.32 -5.91 -46.72
CA SER A 38 -32.21 -4.99 -46.99
C SER A 38 -30.88 -5.74 -47.12
N THR A 39 -30.14 -5.45 -48.19
CA THR A 39 -28.76 -5.92 -48.38
C THR A 39 -27.72 -4.88 -47.93
N GLN A 40 -28.16 -3.75 -47.36
CA GLN A 40 -27.25 -2.75 -46.77
C GLN A 40 -26.63 -3.29 -45.48
N GLY A 41 -25.30 -3.38 -45.43
CA GLY A 41 -24.54 -3.81 -44.25
C GLY A 41 -24.08 -5.27 -44.22
N LYS A 42 -24.38 -6.08 -45.25
CA LYS A 42 -23.85 -7.46 -45.37
C LYS A 42 -22.62 -7.54 -46.26
N GLY A 43 -21.62 -6.68 -45.99
CA GLY A 43 -20.26 -6.94 -46.45
C GLY A 43 -19.76 -8.17 -45.70
N ALA A 44 -19.72 -9.32 -46.39
CA ALA A 44 -19.09 -10.58 -46.01
C ALA A 44 -18.97 -10.85 -44.49
N GLN A 45 -19.87 -11.65 -43.92
CA GLN A 45 -19.48 -12.48 -42.78
C GLN A 45 -18.40 -13.46 -43.27
N ARG A 46 -17.14 -13.05 -43.28
CA ARG A 46 -16.04 -14.00 -43.17
C ARG A 46 -16.24 -14.68 -41.81
N SER A 47 -16.48 -15.98 -41.80
CA SER A 47 -16.50 -16.76 -40.57
C SER A 47 -15.17 -16.52 -39.86
N SER A 48 -15.20 -15.80 -38.75
CA SER A 48 -13.99 -15.58 -37.96
C SER A 48 -13.41 -16.94 -37.59
N LEU A 49 -12.10 -17.12 -37.73
CA LEU A 49 -11.41 -18.36 -37.31
C LEU A 49 -11.65 -18.69 -35.83
N PHE A 50 -12.04 -17.69 -35.01
CA PHE A 50 -12.51 -17.89 -33.65
C PHE A 50 -13.74 -18.82 -33.54
N ASN A 51 -14.58 -18.88 -34.58
CA ASN A 51 -15.77 -19.72 -34.58
C ASN A 51 -15.41 -21.19 -34.89
N CYS A 52 -14.15 -21.49 -35.25
CA CYS A 52 -13.68 -22.87 -35.31
C CYS A 52 -13.64 -23.45 -33.89
N LEU A 53 -14.33 -24.58 -33.69
CA LEU A 53 -14.46 -25.24 -32.37
C LEU A 53 -13.10 -25.62 -31.78
N GLU A 54 -12.15 -26.05 -32.60
CA GLU A 54 -10.80 -26.42 -32.16
C GLU A 54 -9.98 -25.21 -31.71
N VAL A 55 -10.02 -24.12 -32.49
CA VAL A 55 -9.39 -22.84 -32.13
C VAL A 55 -9.98 -22.31 -30.84
N ARG A 56 -11.33 -22.25 -30.74
CA ARG A 56 -12.02 -21.75 -29.56
C ARG A 56 -11.73 -22.57 -28.30
N SER A 57 -11.87 -23.89 -28.38
CA SER A 57 -11.66 -24.76 -27.22
C SER A 57 -10.20 -24.76 -26.75
N THR A 58 -9.24 -24.63 -27.67
CA THR A 58 -7.82 -24.53 -27.32
C THR A 58 -7.50 -23.19 -26.67
N LEU A 59 -8.07 -22.09 -27.17
CA LEU A 59 -7.94 -20.77 -26.54
C LEU A 59 -8.62 -20.71 -25.17
N GLU A 60 -9.79 -21.34 -25.00
CA GLU A 60 -10.46 -21.45 -23.70
C GLU A 60 -9.65 -22.29 -22.69
N LYS A 61 -8.90 -23.30 -23.13
CA LYS A 61 -7.97 -24.06 -22.28
C LYS A 61 -6.71 -23.25 -21.95
N TRP A 62 -6.12 -22.59 -22.95
CA TRP A 62 -4.93 -21.75 -22.80
C TRP A 62 -5.18 -20.60 -21.83
N THR A 63 -6.33 -19.92 -21.95
CA THR A 63 -6.75 -18.86 -21.02
C THR A 63 -7.01 -19.37 -19.60
N LYS A 64 -7.50 -20.59 -19.42
CA LYS A 64 -7.69 -21.22 -18.08
C LYS A 64 -6.37 -21.65 -17.43
N GLY A 65 -5.33 -21.93 -18.22
CA GLY A 65 -4.00 -22.30 -17.73
C GLY A 65 -3.10 -21.10 -17.36
N LEU A 66 -3.49 -19.89 -17.75
CA LEU A 66 -2.79 -18.65 -17.40
C LEU A 66 -3.41 -18.01 -16.15
N ILE A 67 -2.87 -18.38 -14.99
CA ILE A 67 -2.91 -17.54 -13.78
C ILE A 67 -1.44 -17.32 -13.45
N PRO A 68 -0.85 -16.12 -13.67
CA PRO A 68 -1.33 -14.85 -13.10
C PRO A 68 -1.41 -13.67 -14.09
N ILE A 69 -2.51 -12.93 -14.03
CA ILE A 69 -2.81 -11.71 -14.82
C ILE A 69 -2.20 -10.48 -14.11
N GLU A 70 -0.89 -10.48 -13.91
CA GLU A 70 -0.20 -9.36 -13.22
C GLU A 70 0.72 -8.55 -14.13
N GLN A 71 1.04 -9.05 -15.32
CA GLN A 71 1.90 -8.33 -16.27
C GLN A 71 1.06 -7.98 -17.50
N GLY A 72 0.85 -6.69 -17.72
CA GLY A 72 0.23 -6.19 -18.94
C GLY A 72 0.85 -6.83 -20.19
N GLY A 73 0.05 -7.06 -21.23
CA GLY A 73 0.51 -7.70 -22.47
C GLY A 73 -0.27 -8.94 -22.92
N LEU A 74 -1.44 -9.23 -22.33
CA LEU A 74 -2.30 -10.36 -22.72
C LEU A 74 -2.63 -10.35 -24.23
N GLU A 75 -2.86 -9.17 -24.82
CA GLU A 75 -3.04 -9.01 -26.27
C GLU A 75 -1.83 -9.52 -27.07
N GLY A 76 -0.62 -9.14 -26.64
CA GLY A 76 0.63 -9.60 -27.25
C GLY A 76 0.85 -11.10 -27.07
N GLN A 77 0.60 -11.62 -25.87
CA GLN A 77 0.74 -13.05 -25.57
C GLN A 77 -0.24 -13.91 -26.38
N LEU A 78 -1.51 -13.50 -26.46
CA LEU A 78 -2.51 -14.21 -27.26
C LEU A 78 -2.15 -14.18 -28.75
N ARG A 79 -1.73 -13.02 -29.26
CA ARG A 79 -1.27 -12.89 -30.65
C ARG A 79 -0.10 -13.81 -30.95
N GLN A 80 0.91 -13.82 -30.08
CA GLN A 80 2.10 -14.65 -30.24
C GLN A 80 1.74 -16.14 -30.16
N TYR A 81 0.92 -16.54 -29.19
CA TYR A 81 0.46 -17.92 -29.07
C TYR A 81 -0.35 -18.36 -30.30
N VAL A 82 -1.28 -17.54 -30.78
CA VAL A 82 -2.11 -17.89 -31.94
C VAL A 82 -1.25 -18.03 -33.20
N ASN A 83 -0.41 -17.04 -33.50
CA ASN A 83 0.35 -17.02 -34.74
C ASN A 83 1.54 -18.00 -34.74
N MET A 84 2.18 -18.23 -33.59
CA MET A 84 3.42 -19.03 -33.51
C MET A 84 3.19 -20.47 -33.05
N VAL A 85 2.06 -20.77 -32.41
CA VAL A 85 1.78 -22.10 -31.83
C VAL A 85 0.48 -22.67 -32.36
N LEU A 86 -0.65 -21.99 -32.15
CA LEU A 86 -1.97 -22.54 -32.44
C LEU A 86 -2.20 -22.76 -33.94
N PHE A 87 -2.03 -21.72 -34.75
CA PHE A 87 -2.27 -21.79 -36.19
C PHE A 87 -1.32 -22.75 -36.90
N PRO A 88 0.00 -22.76 -36.63
CA PRO A 88 0.90 -23.78 -37.14
C PRO A 88 0.51 -25.21 -36.74
N SER A 89 0.03 -25.42 -35.50
CA SER A 89 -0.38 -26.75 -35.03
C SER A 89 -1.66 -27.28 -35.69
N LEU A 90 -2.43 -26.38 -36.31
CA LEU A 90 -3.67 -26.68 -37.03
C LEU A 90 -3.52 -26.53 -38.55
N GLU A 91 -2.28 -26.37 -39.05
CA GLU A 91 -1.97 -26.15 -40.48
C GLU A 91 -2.71 -24.94 -41.09
N ILE A 92 -2.95 -23.89 -40.29
CA ILE A 92 -3.59 -22.65 -40.72
C ILE A 92 -2.51 -21.63 -41.12
N GLU A 93 -2.48 -21.23 -42.41
CA GLU A 93 -1.53 -20.25 -42.96
C GLU A 93 -1.99 -18.78 -42.84
N ASP A 94 -2.72 -18.45 -41.77
CA ASP A 94 -3.21 -17.09 -41.51
C ASP A 94 -2.46 -16.46 -40.32
N MET A 95 -2.69 -15.18 -40.08
CA MET A 95 -2.26 -14.50 -38.86
C MET A 95 -3.36 -13.59 -38.34
N ILE A 96 -3.48 -13.48 -37.01
CA ILE A 96 -4.40 -12.51 -36.40
C ILE A 96 -3.72 -11.16 -36.18
N SER A 97 -4.46 -10.09 -36.47
CA SER A 97 -4.09 -8.70 -36.18
C SER A 97 -4.47 -8.29 -34.76
N GLU A 98 -3.91 -7.19 -34.26
CA GLU A 98 -4.23 -6.64 -32.92
C GLU A 98 -5.73 -6.35 -32.73
N SER A 99 -6.40 -5.88 -33.77
CA SER A 99 -7.85 -5.65 -33.74
C SER A 99 -8.63 -6.97 -33.60
N MET A 100 -8.19 -8.03 -34.28
CA MET A 100 -8.81 -9.36 -34.17
C MET A 100 -8.58 -9.98 -32.78
N VAL A 101 -7.36 -9.85 -32.24
CA VAL A 101 -7.01 -10.27 -30.87
C VAL A 101 -7.96 -9.61 -29.86
N ASN A 102 -8.17 -8.30 -29.96
CA ASN A 102 -9.07 -7.56 -29.10
C ASN A 102 -10.52 -8.05 -29.19
N GLN A 103 -11.01 -8.38 -30.40
CA GLN A 103 -12.33 -8.97 -30.57
C GLN A 103 -12.42 -10.38 -29.98
N TRP A 104 -11.37 -11.18 -30.09
CA TRP A 104 -11.32 -12.56 -29.59
C TRP A 104 -11.26 -12.59 -28.06
N LEU A 105 -10.49 -11.70 -27.43
CA LEU A 105 -10.47 -11.51 -25.97
C LEU A 105 -11.86 -11.18 -25.43
N LYS A 106 -12.59 -10.26 -26.08
CA LYS A 106 -13.99 -9.97 -25.71
C LYS A 106 -14.89 -11.20 -25.80
N LYS A 107 -14.74 -12.02 -26.84
CA LYS A 107 -15.50 -13.28 -26.99
C LYS A 107 -15.10 -14.37 -25.99
N LEU A 108 -13.87 -14.33 -25.49
CA LEU A 108 -13.35 -15.19 -24.42
C LEU A 108 -13.75 -14.68 -23.01
N GLY A 109 -14.49 -13.57 -22.92
CA GLY A 109 -15.01 -13.02 -21.66
C GLY A 109 -14.16 -11.92 -21.03
N PHE A 110 -13.08 -11.48 -21.68
CA PHE A 110 -12.24 -10.37 -21.18
C PHE A 110 -12.84 -9.01 -21.53
N GLN A 111 -12.62 -8.02 -20.66
CA GLN A 111 -13.02 -6.64 -20.89
C GLN A 111 -11.80 -5.73 -20.91
N LEU A 112 -11.72 -4.85 -21.91
CA LEU A 112 -10.73 -3.79 -21.95
C LEU A 112 -11.25 -2.64 -21.07
N LEU A 113 -10.73 -2.54 -19.86
CA LEU A 113 -11.04 -1.48 -18.92
C LEU A 113 -9.81 -0.58 -18.76
N GLN A 114 -10.05 0.73 -18.58
CA GLN A 114 -8.99 1.62 -18.14
C GLN A 114 -8.60 1.22 -16.72
N VAL A 115 -7.34 0.86 -16.51
CA VAL A 115 -6.82 0.55 -15.17
C VAL A 115 -6.84 1.85 -14.37
N GLN A 116 -7.78 1.94 -13.42
CA GLN A 116 -7.82 3.00 -12.42
C GLN A 116 -7.12 2.47 -11.17
N LYS A 117 -6.30 3.30 -10.52
CA LYS A 117 -5.80 3.00 -9.18
C LYS A 117 -7.00 2.97 -8.23
N GLY A 118 -7.45 1.78 -7.88
CA GLY A 118 -8.52 1.54 -6.91
C GLY A 118 -7.95 0.86 -5.66
N ILE A 119 -8.81 0.59 -4.68
CA ILE A 119 -8.41 -0.15 -3.48
C ILE A 119 -7.82 -1.49 -3.89
N TYR A 120 -6.62 -1.80 -3.40
CA TYR A 120 -5.90 -3.02 -3.74
C TYR A 120 -6.55 -4.23 -3.03
N VAL A 121 -7.63 -4.78 -3.59
CA VAL A 121 -8.47 -5.78 -2.91
C VAL A 121 -7.72 -7.08 -2.57
N ASP A 122 -6.61 -7.39 -3.25
CA ASP A 122 -5.84 -8.59 -2.94
C ASP A 122 -5.16 -8.48 -1.57
N GLY A 123 -5.23 -9.54 -0.77
CA GLY A 123 -4.73 -9.57 0.61
C GLY A 123 -5.64 -8.96 1.69
N HIS A 124 -6.63 -8.12 1.36
CA HIS A 124 -7.50 -7.45 2.36
C HIS A 124 -8.26 -8.40 3.28
N GLU A 125 -8.74 -9.52 2.72
CA GLU A 125 -9.59 -10.48 3.42
C GLU A 125 -8.81 -11.73 3.89
N ARG A 126 -7.46 -11.67 3.88
CA ARG A 126 -6.63 -12.70 4.52
C ARG A 126 -6.90 -12.72 6.03
N ASN A 127 -6.94 -13.90 6.63
CA ASN A 127 -7.30 -14.06 8.04
C ASN A 127 -6.41 -13.24 8.99
N ASP A 128 -5.10 -13.21 8.75
CA ASP A 128 -4.13 -12.44 9.55
C ASP A 128 -4.32 -10.92 9.39
N VAL A 129 -4.61 -10.47 8.17
CA VAL A 129 -4.88 -9.06 7.84
C VAL A 129 -6.20 -8.61 8.47
N VAL A 130 -7.25 -9.43 8.39
CA VAL A 130 -8.56 -9.15 9.00
C VAL A 130 -8.45 -9.09 10.52
N GLU A 131 -7.66 -9.98 11.13
CA GLU A 131 -7.41 -9.97 12.57
C GLU A 131 -6.63 -8.72 13.00
N SER A 132 -5.58 -8.36 12.27
CA SER A 132 -4.84 -7.10 12.48
C SER A 132 -5.75 -5.87 12.35
N ARG A 133 -6.63 -5.84 11.35
CA ARG A 133 -7.65 -4.79 11.19
C ARG A 133 -8.57 -4.72 12.39
N LYS A 134 -9.08 -5.85 12.90
CA LYS A 134 -9.94 -5.87 14.08
C LYS A 134 -9.23 -5.32 15.32
N GLN A 135 -7.98 -5.72 15.55
CA GLN A 135 -7.18 -5.24 16.68
C GLN A 135 -6.93 -3.73 16.60
N PHE A 136 -6.56 -3.23 15.42
CA PHE A 136 -6.40 -1.80 15.19
C PHE A 136 -7.70 -1.03 15.45
N LEU A 137 -8.83 -1.51 14.91
CA LEU A 137 -10.13 -0.88 15.12
C LEU A 137 -10.53 -0.91 16.60
N ASP A 138 -10.34 -2.03 17.28
CA ASP A 138 -10.63 -2.13 18.71
C ASP A 138 -9.86 -1.05 19.48
N TYR A 139 -8.54 -1.01 19.31
CA TYR A 139 -7.67 0.01 19.91
C TYR A 139 -8.13 1.45 19.60
N ILE A 140 -8.42 1.79 18.34
CA ILE A 140 -8.88 3.14 17.98
C ILE A 140 -10.20 3.48 18.69
N TYR A 141 -11.15 2.55 18.75
CA TYR A 141 -12.46 2.82 19.33
C TYR A 141 -12.50 2.78 20.87
N THR A 142 -11.59 2.06 21.51
CA THR A 142 -11.55 1.90 22.98
C THR A 142 -10.53 2.83 23.63
N GLU A 143 -9.35 3.00 23.04
CA GLU A 143 -8.20 3.67 23.65
C GLU A 143 -7.93 5.09 23.11
N VAL A 144 -8.53 5.45 21.98
CA VAL A 144 -8.25 6.72 21.27
C VAL A 144 -9.48 7.60 21.18
N LEU A 145 -10.49 7.19 20.40
CA LEU A 145 -11.66 8.03 20.09
C LEU A 145 -12.46 8.51 21.31
N PRO A 146 -12.59 7.76 22.43
CA PRO A 146 -13.29 8.26 23.63
C PRO A 146 -12.64 9.50 24.25
N PHE A 147 -11.36 9.73 23.97
CA PHE A 147 -10.56 10.82 24.51
C PHE A 147 -10.22 11.88 23.45
N SER A 148 -10.75 11.78 22.24
CA SER A 148 -10.48 12.71 21.14
C SER A 148 -11.67 13.61 20.83
N CYS A 149 -11.40 14.80 20.32
CA CYS A 149 -12.44 15.66 19.75
C CYS A 149 -13.14 15.00 18.57
N VAL A 150 -14.43 15.31 18.43
CA VAL A 150 -15.28 14.82 17.35
C VAL A 150 -15.59 15.97 16.41
N TYR A 151 -15.29 15.78 15.12
CA TYR A 151 -15.61 16.73 14.05
C TYR A 151 -16.79 16.19 13.24
N GLU A 152 -17.97 16.79 13.38
CA GLU A 152 -19.23 16.28 12.79
C GLU A 152 -20.01 17.36 12.02
N GLY A 153 -20.88 16.90 11.12
CA GLY A 153 -21.70 17.76 10.27
C GLY A 153 -20.98 18.26 9.02
N ALA A 154 -21.73 18.92 8.15
CA ALA A 154 -21.21 19.55 6.92
C ALA A 154 -20.30 20.75 7.22
N ASP A 155 -20.53 21.35 8.38
CA ASP A 155 -19.91 22.50 9.01
C ASP A 155 -18.71 22.12 9.91
N LEU A 156 -18.42 20.82 10.08
CA LEU A 156 -17.28 20.30 10.84
C LEU A 156 -17.23 20.84 12.28
N THR A 157 -18.39 20.92 12.92
CA THR A 157 -18.53 21.34 14.32
C THR A 157 -17.68 20.47 15.24
N VAL A 158 -16.96 21.11 16.15
CA VAL A 158 -16.03 20.43 17.07
C VAL A 158 -16.74 20.19 18.40
N THR A 159 -16.80 18.93 18.81
CA THR A 159 -17.31 18.54 20.12
C THR A 159 -16.17 17.92 20.93
N ALA A 160 -15.86 18.52 22.08
CA ALA A 160 -14.87 17.98 23.00
C ALA A 160 -15.40 16.72 23.71
N PRO A 161 -14.54 15.74 24.01
CA PRO A 161 -14.94 14.54 24.73
C PRO A 161 -15.19 14.83 26.22
N SER A 162 -16.04 14.02 26.85
CA SER A 162 -16.16 14.01 28.32
C SER A 162 -15.04 13.18 28.92
N LEU A 163 -13.95 13.83 29.32
CA LEU A 163 -12.77 13.15 29.87
C LEU A 163 -13.00 12.71 31.33
N PRO A 164 -12.72 11.44 31.69
CA PRO A 164 -12.66 11.01 33.08
C PRO A 164 -11.58 11.77 33.87
N PRO A 165 -11.69 11.87 35.20
CA PRO A 165 -10.66 12.51 36.03
C PRO A 165 -9.28 11.88 35.80
N GLY A 166 -8.28 12.72 35.53
CA GLY A 166 -6.90 12.29 35.29
C GLY A 166 -6.59 11.82 33.87
N GLN A 167 -7.58 11.78 32.97
CA GLN A 167 -7.35 11.47 31.54
C GLN A 167 -7.07 12.74 30.74
N LYS A 168 -6.22 12.62 29.73
CA LYS A 168 -5.80 13.72 28.85
C LYS A 168 -6.51 13.64 27.49
N LEU A 169 -6.60 14.78 26.80
CA LEU A 169 -7.13 14.84 25.45
C LEU A 169 -6.17 14.12 24.48
N HIS A 170 -6.70 13.27 23.61
CA HIS A 170 -5.93 12.53 22.60
C HIS A 170 -6.04 13.19 21.23
N HIS A 171 -4.90 13.42 20.57
CA HIS A 171 -4.84 13.89 19.18
C HIS A 171 -4.27 12.79 18.30
N THR A 172 -5.04 12.34 17.30
CA THR A 172 -4.55 11.41 16.28
C THR A 172 -3.68 12.15 15.27
N ILE A 173 -2.43 11.72 15.14
CA ILE A 173 -1.43 12.31 14.26
C ILE A 173 -1.02 11.24 13.25
N PHE A 174 -1.35 11.43 11.99
CA PHE A 174 -1.00 10.50 10.92
C PHE A 174 0.27 10.97 10.23
N HIS A 175 1.19 10.03 10.01
CA HIS A 175 2.45 10.24 9.32
C HIS A 175 2.53 9.33 8.09
N ASP A 176 3.16 9.85 7.05
CA ASP A 176 3.51 9.11 5.84
C ASP A 176 4.51 9.90 4.99
N GLU A 177 5.04 9.26 3.95
CA GLU A 177 5.93 9.87 2.97
C GLU A 177 5.37 9.77 1.55
N THR A 178 5.79 10.71 0.69
CA THR A 178 5.49 10.66 -0.74
C THR A 178 6.63 11.22 -1.57
N CYS A 179 6.81 10.65 -2.75
CA CYS A 179 7.75 11.15 -3.77
C CYS A 179 6.97 11.76 -4.94
N ILE A 180 7.49 12.87 -5.45
CA ILE A 180 7.01 13.55 -6.65
C ILE A 180 8.18 13.72 -7.61
N HIS A 181 7.97 13.31 -8.87
CA HIS A 181 8.98 13.51 -9.90
C HIS A 181 8.75 14.80 -10.68
N ALA A 182 9.82 15.48 -11.08
CA ALA A 182 9.73 16.74 -11.82
C ALA A 182 8.90 16.62 -13.13
N ASN A 183 9.02 15.51 -13.86
CA ASN A 183 8.25 15.23 -15.08
C ASN A 183 6.94 14.47 -14.81
N GLU A 184 6.44 14.45 -13.57
CA GLU A 184 5.12 13.92 -13.26
C GLU A 184 4.04 14.90 -13.74
N LEU A 185 3.80 14.89 -15.06
CA LEU A 185 2.86 15.77 -15.75
C LEU A 185 1.50 15.09 -15.93
N ASP A 186 0.46 15.89 -16.21
CA ASP A 186 -0.84 15.36 -16.62
C ASP A 186 -0.70 14.45 -17.85
N ASN A 187 -1.44 13.36 -17.91
CA ASN A 187 -1.47 12.45 -19.04
C ASN A 187 -2.23 13.03 -20.25
N PHE A 188 -3.01 14.10 -20.04
CA PHE A 188 -3.75 14.79 -21.08
C PHE A 188 -3.12 16.14 -21.40
N ALA A 189 -3.02 16.48 -22.68
CA ALA A 189 -2.54 17.77 -23.15
C ALA A 189 -3.39 18.28 -24.31
N TRP A 190 -3.76 19.56 -24.28
CA TRP A 190 -4.42 20.23 -25.40
C TRP A 190 -3.37 20.65 -26.43
N MET A 191 -3.58 20.28 -27.70
CA MET A 191 -2.63 20.56 -28.79
C MET A 191 -3.36 20.97 -30.06
N ARG A 192 -2.66 21.71 -30.93
CA ARG A 192 -3.16 22.02 -32.27
C ARG A 192 -2.93 20.84 -33.22
N GLU A 193 -3.70 20.79 -34.30
CA GLU A 193 -3.56 19.76 -35.32
C GLU A 193 -2.15 19.78 -35.92
N GLY A 194 -1.45 18.64 -35.89
CA GLY A 194 -0.06 18.49 -36.35
C GLY A 194 1.01 18.68 -35.29
N GLU A 195 0.67 19.14 -34.08
CA GLU A 195 1.62 19.23 -32.97
C GLU A 195 1.77 17.87 -32.27
N GLN A 196 3.02 17.49 -31.97
CA GLN A 196 3.34 16.34 -31.12
C GLN A 196 4.14 16.82 -29.90
N PRO A 197 3.72 16.50 -28.68
CA PRO A 197 4.40 16.95 -27.49
C PRO A 197 5.57 16.02 -27.24
N LEU A 198 6.80 16.54 -27.31
CA LEU A 198 7.98 15.78 -26.90
C LEU A 198 8.06 15.80 -25.38
N ARG A 199 7.68 14.69 -24.74
CA ARG A 199 7.92 14.49 -23.31
C ARG A 199 9.30 13.87 -23.10
N ASN A 200 9.99 14.34 -22.06
CA ASN A 200 11.20 13.67 -21.62
C ASN A 200 10.88 12.23 -21.22
N LYS A 201 11.76 11.29 -21.62
CA LYS A 201 11.60 9.87 -21.29
C LYS A 201 11.89 9.58 -19.81
N SER A 202 12.71 10.40 -19.16
CA SER A 202 12.98 10.28 -17.72
C SER A 202 11.84 10.92 -16.92
N ARG A 203 11.55 10.42 -15.72
CA ARG A 203 10.63 11.11 -14.79
C ARG A 203 11.24 12.35 -14.16
N GLY A 204 12.55 12.57 -14.31
CA GLY A 204 13.25 13.73 -13.76
C GLY A 204 13.56 13.59 -12.26
N CYS A 205 14.18 14.62 -11.68
CA CYS A 205 14.60 14.62 -10.28
C CYS A 205 13.40 14.46 -9.32
N ILE A 206 13.67 13.85 -8.17
CA ILE A 206 12.67 13.56 -7.13
C ILE A 206 12.62 14.70 -6.12
N VAL A 207 11.41 15.03 -5.69
CA VAL A 207 11.12 15.75 -4.46
C VAL A 207 10.48 14.74 -3.51
N HIS A 208 11.14 14.47 -2.39
CA HIS A 208 10.61 13.58 -1.35
C HIS A 208 10.03 14.44 -0.23
N VAL A 209 8.84 14.08 0.22
CA VAL A 209 8.08 14.78 1.25
C VAL A 209 7.70 13.79 2.34
N SER A 210 7.91 14.17 3.58
CA SER A 210 7.45 13.46 4.78
C SER A 210 6.70 14.43 5.67
N ASP A 211 5.49 14.11 6.13
CA ASP A 211 4.63 15.05 6.86
C ASP A 211 3.79 14.38 7.95
N PHE A 212 3.34 15.18 8.92
CA PHE A 212 2.45 14.78 10.01
C PHE A 212 1.18 15.61 9.96
N ILE A 213 0.02 14.96 9.91
CA ILE A 213 -1.28 15.65 9.87
C ILE A 213 -2.20 15.25 11.02
N LEU A 214 -3.05 16.18 11.45
CA LEU A 214 -4.06 16.00 12.48
C LEU A 214 -5.31 16.84 12.18
N GLU A 215 -6.47 16.41 12.70
CA GLU A 215 -7.76 17.08 12.46
C GLU A 215 -7.79 18.53 12.95
N ASP A 216 -7.05 18.84 14.01
CA ASP A 216 -7.11 20.15 14.67
C ASP A 216 -6.44 21.25 13.83
N CYS A 217 -5.12 21.14 13.64
CA CYS A 217 -4.33 22.16 12.96
C CYS A 217 -3.96 21.84 11.51
N GLY A 218 -4.28 20.65 11.00
CA GLY A 218 -3.81 20.19 9.70
C GLY A 218 -2.39 19.65 9.80
N HIS A 219 -1.45 20.22 9.06
CA HIS A 219 -0.04 19.85 9.17
C HIS A 219 0.54 20.33 10.51
N LEU A 220 1.41 19.53 11.11
CA LEU A 220 1.96 19.80 12.44
C LEU A 220 3.10 20.82 12.37
N ARG A 221 2.76 22.07 12.69
CA ARG A 221 3.73 23.17 12.87
C ARG A 221 3.33 24.11 14.00
N LEU A 222 4.29 24.85 14.52
CA LEU A 222 4.02 26.02 15.35
C LEU A 222 3.64 27.22 14.47
N SER A 223 2.75 28.04 14.99
CA SER A 223 2.43 29.37 14.48
C SER A 223 3.53 30.36 14.81
N ASP A 224 3.58 31.48 14.10
CA ASP A 224 4.58 32.53 14.33
C ASP A 224 4.58 33.05 15.78
N ASP A 225 3.41 33.08 16.43
CA ASP A 225 3.30 33.53 17.82
C ASP A 225 3.78 32.47 18.81
N GLU A 226 3.48 31.19 18.58
CA GLU A 226 4.05 30.07 19.35
C GLU A 226 5.58 30.03 19.21
N ILE A 227 6.11 30.27 18.01
CA ILE A 227 7.57 30.35 17.74
C ILE A 227 8.20 31.51 18.51
N LYS A 228 7.62 32.71 18.42
CA LYS A 228 8.12 33.87 19.18
C LYS A 228 8.13 33.57 20.68
N HIS A 229 7.07 32.98 21.21
CA HIS A 229 7.01 32.60 22.62
C HIS A 229 8.10 31.61 22.98
N GLN A 230 8.28 30.55 22.18
CA GLN A 230 9.30 29.53 22.41
C GLN A 230 10.72 30.12 22.39
N GLN A 231 10.98 31.10 21.53
CA GLN A 231 12.26 31.80 21.45
C GLN A 231 12.55 32.70 22.66
N THR A 232 11.53 33.09 23.44
CA THR A 232 11.72 33.85 24.69
C THR A 232 12.06 32.96 25.89
N LEU A 233 11.82 31.65 25.79
CA LEU A 233 12.10 30.71 26.88
C LEU A 233 13.61 30.41 26.96
N PRO A 234 14.16 30.19 28.16
CA PRO A 234 15.53 29.73 28.32
C PRO A 234 15.74 28.41 27.57
N LEU A 235 16.83 28.30 26.80
CA LEU A 235 17.16 27.06 26.10
C LEU A 235 17.24 25.91 27.13
N PRO A 236 16.55 24.78 26.88
CA PRO A 236 16.65 23.64 27.78
C PRO A 236 18.11 23.15 27.87
N PRO A 237 18.54 22.59 29.02
CA PRO A 237 19.86 22.00 29.15
C PRO A 237 20.04 20.95 28.06
N LYS A 238 21.15 21.01 27.31
CA LYS A 238 21.47 19.98 26.31
C LYS A 238 21.54 18.63 27.02
N ALA A 239 20.68 17.69 26.62
CA ALA A 239 20.76 16.33 27.10
C ALA A 239 22.11 15.70 26.68
N PRO A 240 22.77 14.91 27.55
CA PRO A 240 23.99 14.19 27.17
C PRO A 240 23.69 13.25 26.00
N GLY A 241 24.33 13.47 24.85
CA GLY A 241 24.16 12.65 23.64
C GLY A 241 23.39 13.30 22.50
N ASP A 242 22.85 14.51 22.67
CA ASP A 242 22.25 15.28 21.57
C ASP A 242 23.36 15.93 20.72
N GLY A 243 23.99 15.12 19.86
CA GLY A 243 25.13 15.47 19.00
C GLY A 243 24.78 16.37 17.81
N GLY A 244 23.63 17.05 17.82
CA GLY A 244 23.21 17.95 16.75
C GLY A 244 23.22 19.40 17.20
N ALA A 245 24.16 20.20 16.69
CA ALA A 245 23.95 21.63 16.55
C ALA A 245 22.94 21.86 15.40
N GLY A 246 21.67 21.49 15.62
CA GLY A 246 20.58 21.71 14.68
C GLY A 246 19.69 22.84 15.20
N ASN A 247 19.44 23.86 14.39
CA ASN A 247 18.40 24.84 14.68
C ASN A 247 17.09 24.10 15.03
N GLN A 248 16.46 24.47 16.15
CA GLN A 248 15.17 23.92 16.55
C GLN A 248 14.19 24.08 15.39
N SER A 249 13.71 22.95 14.85
CA SER A 249 12.71 22.97 13.80
C SER A 249 11.33 23.16 14.41
N PHE A 250 10.56 24.09 13.86
CA PHE A 250 9.18 24.39 14.29
C PHE A 250 8.13 23.85 13.31
N ASP A 251 8.58 23.12 12.29
CA ASP A 251 7.77 22.47 11.28
C ASP A 251 8.16 20.98 11.21
N ALA A 252 7.19 20.10 11.45
CA ALA A 252 7.40 18.66 11.43
C ALA A 252 7.57 18.12 10.01
N ARG A 253 7.12 18.87 8.99
CA ARG A 253 7.27 18.49 7.59
C ARG A 253 8.75 18.52 7.19
N ARG A 254 9.15 17.52 6.41
CA ARG A 254 10.47 17.46 5.74
C ARG A 254 10.24 17.38 4.25
N ILE A 255 10.91 18.27 3.53
CA ILE A 255 11.00 18.21 2.07
C ILE A 255 12.49 18.13 1.76
N ILE A 256 12.90 17.03 1.13
CA ILE A 256 14.27 16.83 0.70
C ILE A 256 14.30 16.64 -0.82
N TYR A 257 15.45 16.95 -1.38
CA TYR A 257 15.70 16.91 -2.82
C TYR A 257 16.80 15.89 -3.06
N PRO A 258 16.51 14.58 -3.01
CA PRO A 258 17.56 13.59 -3.05
C PRO A 258 18.25 13.53 -4.42
N GLY A 259 19.55 13.24 -4.43
CA GLY A 259 20.30 13.00 -5.66
C GLY A 259 21.79 13.29 -5.58
N LYS A 260 22.51 12.99 -6.66
CA LYS A 260 23.95 13.26 -6.77
C LYS A 260 24.19 14.78 -6.71
N ASN A 261 24.90 15.23 -5.67
CA ASN A 261 25.11 16.65 -5.29
C ASN A 261 23.90 17.36 -4.67
N HIS A 262 22.91 16.60 -4.18
CA HIS A 262 21.80 17.13 -3.39
C HIS A 262 21.70 16.41 -2.04
N ASP A 263 20.51 16.43 -1.42
CA ASP A 263 20.27 15.84 -0.10
C ASP A 263 20.54 14.32 -0.13
N PRO A 264 20.93 13.72 1.01
CA PRO A 264 20.96 12.27 1.13
C PRO A 264 19.56 11.68 0.94
N TRP A 265 19.48 10.43 0.48
CA TRP A 265 18.23 9.70 0.40
C TRP A 265 17.58 9.56 1.77
N TRP A 266 16.24 9.51 1.79
CA TRP A 266 15.47 9.36 3.03
C TRP A 266 15.84 8.04 3.71
N ASP A 267 16.09 8.09 5.01
CA ASP A 267 16.46 6.92 5.80
C ASP A 267 15.82 6.93 7.18
N MET A 268 15.97 5.81 7.89
CA MET A 268 15.40 5.66 9.23
C MET A 268 15.97 6.68 10.21
N ALA A 269 17.23 7.08 10.07
CA ALA A 269 17.84 8.07 10.95
C ALA A 269 17.15 9.44 10.81
N GLN A 270 16.85 9.85 9.58
CA GLN A 270 16.08 11.06 9.28
C GLN A 270 14.64 10.97 9.81
N LEU A 271 13.96 9.84 9.61
CA LEU A 271 12.61 9.64 10.14
C LEU A 271 12.57 9.70 11.68
N ILE A 272 13.55 9.10 12.36
CA ILE A 272 13.69 9.20 13.82
C ILE A 272 13.93 10.64 14.26
N ALA A 273 14.80 11.38 13.57
CA ALA A 273 15.04 12.78 13.88
C ALA A 273 13.78 13.63 13.70
N GLN A 274 13.07 13.46 12.59
CA GLN A 274 11.81 14.12 12.31
C GLN A 274 10.73 13.78 13.35
N THR A 275 10.62 12.51 13.76
CA THR A 275 9.66 12.08 14.79
C THR A 275 9.95 12.75 16.14
N LYS A 276 11.23 12.86 16.53
CA LYS A 276 11.62 13.59 17.74
C LYS A 276 11.26 15.08 17.66
N ASP A 277 11.46 15.70 16.49
CA ASP A 277 11.06 17.10 16.28
C ASP A 277 9.53 17.25 16.32
N ALA A 278 8.78 16.33 15.70
CA ALA A 278 7.32 16.30 15.72
C ALA A 278 6.76 16.19 17.15
N ILE A 279 7.35 15.33 18.00
CA ILE A 279 7.01 15.24 19.42
C ILE A 279 7.20 16.59 20.12
N LYS A 280 8.38 17.22 19.96
CA LYS A 280 8.66 18.53 20.58
C LYS A 280 7.67 19.60 20.12
N ILE A 281 7.35 19.65 18.82
CA ILE A 281 6.36 20.58 18.26
C ILE A 281 4.98 20.30 18.85
N PHE A 282 4.59 19.03 18.95
CA PHE A 282 3.33 18.61 19.52
C PHE A 282 3.20 19.01 21.00
N GLU A 283 4.22 18.77 21.81
CA GLU A 283 4.24 19.10 23.24
C GLU A 283 4.13 20.62 23.50
N VAL A 284 4.75 21.44 22.65
CA VAL A 284 4.59 22.90 22.72
C VAL A 284 3.16 23.30 22.35
N LYS A 285 2.61 22.67 21.30
CA LYS A 285 1.28 23.01 20.78
C LYS A 285 0.14 22.51 21.67
N TYR A 286 0.34 21.39 22.36
CA TYR A 286 -0.67 20.70 23.17
C TYR A 286 -0.06 20.16 24.49
N PRO A 287 0.32 21.05 25.43
CA PRO A 287 1.13 20.70 26.62
C PRO A 287 0.48 19.70 27.59
N ASP A 288 -0.86 19.60 27.58
CA ASP A 288 -1.62 18.68 28.44
C ASP A 288 -2.38 17.59 27.67
N SER A 289 -1.94 17.31 26.44
CA SER A 289 -2.53 16.29 25.59
C SER A 289 -1.60 15.10 25.37
N VAL A 290 -2.17 14.02 24.83
CA VAL A 290 -1.44 12.84 24.39
C VAL A 290 -1.51 12.75 22.86
N GLY A 291 -0.35 12.73 22.22
CA GLY A 291 -0.25 12.44 20.79
C GLY A 291 -0.44 10.94 20.56
N VAL A 292 -1.30 10.58 19.61
CA VAL A 292 -1.45 9.21 19.10
C VAL A 292 -0.88 9.21 17.69
N PHE A 293 0.41 8.87 17.58
CA PHE A 293 1.15 8.83 16.32
C PHE A 293 0.84 7.53 15.58
N ILE A 294 0.33 7.66 14.35
CA ILE A 294 -0.13 6.56 13.51
C ILE A 294 0.69 6.55 12.24
N TYR A 295 1.38 5.44 12.01
CA TYR A 295 2.22 5.20 10.83
C TYR A 295 1.60 4.13 9.94
N ASP A 296 1.97 4.11 8.67
CA ASP A 296 1.69 2.98 7.80
C ASP A 296 2.45 1.70 8.27
N CYS A 297 2.09 0.54 7.73
CA CYS A 297 2.76 -0.74 8.05
C CYS A 297 3.90 -1.04 7.07
N SER A 298 4.68 -0.04 6.67
CA SER A 298 5.85 -0.25 5.84
C SER A 298 6.99 -0.91 6.61
N SER A 299 7.85 -1.62 5.88
CA SER A 299 9.06 -2.25 6.45
C SER A 299 10.05 -1.21 7.00
N ALA A 300 10.03 0.03 6.48
CA ALA A 300 10.84 1.14 6.96
C ALA A 300 10.46 1.53 8.40
N HIS A 301 9.17 1.51 8.74
CA HIS A 301 8.68 1.86 10.09
C HIS A 301 8.87 0.74 11.13
N ALA A 302 9.12 -0.50 10.67
CA ALA A 302 9.30 -1.68 11.51
C ALA A 302 10.76 -1.91 11.98
N VAL A 303 11.65 -0.93 11.86
CA VAL A 303 13.05 -1.07 12.29
C VAL A 303 13.14 -1.12 13.82
N PHE A 304 13.71 -2.21 14.32
CA PHE A 304 14.01 -2.42 15.73
C PHE A 304 15.33 -1.77 16.16
N THR A 305 15.52 -1.62 17.47
CA THR A 305 16.82 -1.20 18.03
C THR A 305 17.91 -2.22 17.72
N SER A 306 19.17 -1.80 17.74
CA SER A 306 20.32 -2.70 17.47
C SER A 306 20.45 -3.84 18.49
N ASP A 307 19.88 -3.65 19.68
CA ASP A 307 19.86 -4.56 20.81
C ASP A 307 18.50 -5.25 21.03
N ALA A 308 17.54 -5.13 20.10
CA ALA A 308 16.22 -5.75 20.23
C ALA A 308 16.25 -7.29 20.25
N LEU A 309 15.29 -7.90 20.96
CA LEU A 309 15.14 -9.35 21.11
C LEU A 309 14.60 -10.00 19.82
N LEU A 310 15.51 -10.31 18.91
CA LEU A 310 15.16 -10.86 17.59
C LEU A 310 15.69 -12.28 17.41
N ALA A 311 14.87 -13.29 17.71
CA ALA A 311 15.27 -14.70 17.66
C ALA A 311 15.93 -15.12 16.33
N HIS A 312 15.51 -14.55 15.19
CA HIS A 312 16.08 -14.83 13.86
C HIS A 312 17.51 -14.29 13.65
N LYS A 313 17.98 -13.38 14.53
CA LYS A 313 19.36 -12.87 14.55
C LYS A 313 20.26 -13.60 15.55
N MET A 314 19.72 -14.56 16.30
CA MET A 314 20.47 -15.31 17.31
C MET A 314 21.16 -16.54 16.72
N ASN A 315 22.34 -16.86 17.23
CA ASN A 315 23.00 -18.13 16.95
C ASN A 315 22.45 -19.23 17.87
N ARG A 316 22.61 -20.49 17.47
CA ARG A 316 22.33 -21.63 18.37
C ARG A 316 23.23 -21.60 19.61
N GLY A 317 24.54 -21.46 19.38
CA GLY A 317 25.56 -21.36 20.41
C GLY A 317 25.90 -19.90 20.74
N PRO A 318 26.71 -19.66 21.78
CA PRO A 318 27.12 -18.32 22.18
C PRO A 318 28.12 -17.68 21.20
N GLY A 319 28.25 -16.36 21.26
CA GLY A 319 29.23 -15.59 20.47
C GLY A 319 28.91 -15.52 18.98
N GLY A 320 29.94 -15.30 18.15
CA GLY A 320 29.80 -15.15 16.69
C GLY A 320 29.26 -13.79 16.25
N LYS A 321 28.74 -13.71 15.02
CA LYS A 321 28.22 -12.46 14.42
C LYS A 321 26.81 -12.04 14.88
N GLN A 322 26.29 -12.61 15.98
CA GLN A 322 24.97 -12.24 16.50
C GLN A 322 25.02 -10.93 17.29
N PRO A 323 23.94 -10.11 17.30
CA PRO A 323 23.92 -8.85 18.03
C PRO A 323 23.92 -9.08 19.55
N LYS A 324 24.42 -8.08 20.29
CA LYS A 324 24.29 -8.03 21.76
C LYS A 324 22.91 -7.49 22.10
N MET A 325 21.99 -8.38 22.47
CA MET A 325 20.61 -8.00 22.78
C MET A 325 20.46 -7.49 24.21
N GLN A 326 19.43 -6.68 24.44
CA GLN A 326 19.04 -6.16 25.75
C GLN A 326 18.59 -7.27 26.68
N SER A 327 18.70 -7.04 27.99
CA SER A 327 18.19 -7.98 28.98
C SER A 327 16.66 -7.95 29.02
N THR A 328 16.06 -9.07 29.40
CA THR A 328 14.60 -9.22 29.44
C THR A 328 14.13 -9.86 30.74
N VAL A 329 12.83 -10.06 30.90
CA VAL A 329 12.21 -10.80 31.98
C VAL A 329 11.52 -12.03 31.40
N ILE A 330 11.84 -13.21 31.93
CA ILE A 330 11.27 -14.47 31.45
C ILE A 330 9.76 -14.47 31.77
N PRO A 331 8.87 -14.51 30.76
CA PRO A 331 7.42 -14.37 30.98
C PRO A 331 6.84 -15.41 31.95
N SER A 332 7.32 -16.65 31.89
CA SER A 332 6.82 -17.76 32.71
C SER A 332 7.21 -17.69 34.19
N THR A 333 8.31 -17.01 34.52
CA THR A 333 8.87 -17.01 35.89
C THR A 333 9.03 -15.63 36.51
N GLY A 334 8.91 -14.56 35.72
CA GLY A 334 9.19 -13.20 36.16
C GLY A 334 10.66 -12.93 36.49
N LYS A 335 11.58 -13.87 36.21
CA LYS A 335 13.00 -13.72 36.53
C LYS A 335 13.73 -12.89 35.47
N PRO A 336 14.68 -12.03 35.87
CA PRO A 336 15.50 -11.32 34.91
C PRO A 336 16.38 -12.30 34.13
N GLN A 337 16.53 -12.06 32.83
CA GLN A 337 17.38 -12.80 31.93
C GLN A 337 18.33 -11.86 31.20
N LEU A 338 19.62 -12.07 31.46
CA LEU A 338 20.69 -11.45 30.69
C LEU A 338 20.81 -12.16 29.34
N MET A 339 20.88 -11.41 28.24
CA MET A 339 21.11 -11.94 26.90
C MET A 339 22.59 -11.98 26.51
N VAL A 340 23.44 -11.34 27.32
CA VAL A 340 24.90 -11.31 27.19
C VAL A 340 25.49 -11.89 28.48
N TYR A 341 26.56 -12.68 28.39
CA TYR A 341 27.27 -13.11 29.58
C TYR A 341 27.92 -11.90 30.27
N PRO A 342 27.88 -11.84 31.61
CA PRO A 342 28.62 -10.82 32.35
C PRO A 342 30.11 -10.78 31.98
N ASP A 343 30.74 -9.61 32.13
CA ASP A 343 32.16 -9.43 31.81
C ASP A 343 33.08 -10.20 32.77
N ASP A 344 32.59 -10.55 33.97
CA ASP A 344 33.26 -11.38 34.97
C ASP A 344 32.92 -12.87 34.83
N TYR A 345 32.26 -13.29 33.75
CA TYR A 345 31.86 -14.68 33.56
C TYR A 345 33.06 -15.56 33.17
N GLU A 346 33.46 -16.46 34.07
CA GLU A 346 34.62 -17.35 33.89
C GLU A 346 34.39 -18.55 32.95
N GLY A 347 33.16 -18.76 32.49
CA GLY A 347 32.82 -19.90 31.63
C GLY A 347 33.46 -19.82 30.24
N VAL A 348 33.79 -20.97 29.68
CA VAL A 348 34.33 -21.12 28.32
C VAL A 348 33.39 -21.89 27.41
N ASP A 349 33.50 -21.68 26.09
CA ASP A 349 32.78 -22.46 25.09
C ASP A 349 33.39 -23.86 24.89
N LYS A 350 32.78 -24.66 24.02
CA LYS A 350 33.25 -26.03 23.69
C LYS A 350 34.64 -26.06 23.03
N SER A 351 35.13 -24.91 22.59
CA SER A 351 36.45 -24.73 21.98
C SER A 351 37.44 -24.05 22.95
N GLY A 352 37.07 -23.85 24.22
CA GLY A 352 37.90 -23.24 25.24
C GLY A 352 37.98 -21.71 25.17
N LYS A 353 37.13 -21.03 24.38
CA LYS A 353 37.12 -19.56 24.33
C LYS A 353 36.31 -18.96 25.47
N PRO A 354 36.78 -17.86 26.11
CA PRO A 354 36.02 -17.16 27.13
C PRO A 354 34.65 -16.68 26.63
N LEU A 355 33.63 -16.87 27.45
CA LEU A 355 32.27 -16.43 27.17
C LEU A 355 31.96 -15.04 27.75
N ALA A 356 32.83 -14.48 28.59
CA ALA A 356 32.68 -13.12 29.13
C ALA A 356 32.36 -12.09 28.04
N GLY A 357 31.31 -11.30 28.25
CA GLY A 357 30.85 -10.26 27.32
C GLY A 357 30.31 -10.77 25.98
N GLN A 358 30.22 -12.10 25.77
CA GLN A 358 29.67 -12.69 24.55
C GLN A 358 28.15 -12.79 24.62
N PRO A 359 27.43 -12.62 23.50
CA PRO A 359 26.00 -12.87 23.43
C PRO A 359 25.69 -14.36 23.67
N LYS A 360 24.63 -14.64 24.43
CA LYS A 360 24.11 -16.00 24.66
C LYS A 360 23.44 -16.52 23.39
N GLY A 361 23.62 -17.81 23.11
CA GLY A 361 22.90 -18.49 22.04
C GLY A 361 21.50 -18.96 22.47
N MET A 362 20.65 -19.27 21.49
CA MET A 362 19.29 -19.76 21.72
C MET A 362 19.23 -20.97 22.65
N GLU A 363 20.21 -21.87 22.60
CA GLU A 363 20.24 -23.07 23.45
C GLU A 363 20.29 -22.70 24.93
N ARG A 364 21.11 -21.70 25.30
CA ARG A 364 21.22 -21.22 26.68
C ARG A 364 19.99 -20.45 27.11
N VAL A 365 19.47 -19.58 26.25
CA VAL A 365 18.29 -18.76 26.54
C VAL A 365 17.05 -19.64 26.77
N LEU A 366 16.85 -20.67 25.93
CA LEU A 366 15.76 -21.64 26.11
C LEU A 366 15.95 -22.54 27.34
N GLN A 367 17.19 -22.86 27.71
CA GLN A 367 17.48 -23.58 28.95
C GLN A 367 17.05 -22.75 30.17
N GLU A 368 17.40 -21.46 30.17
CA GLU A 368 17.01 -20.52 31.23
C GLU A 368 15.49 -20.31 31.30
N HIS A 369 14.79 -20.36 30.16
CA HIS A 369 13.32 -20.35 30.11
C HIS A 369 12.68 -21.66 30.58
N GLY A 370 13.45 -22.74 30.79
CA GLY A 370 12.92 -24.08 31.07
C GLY A 370 12.24 -24.75 29.87
N LEU A 371 12.36 -24.18 28.67
CA LEU A 371 11.71 -24.67 27.45
C LEU A 371 12.53 -25.73 26.72
N LEU A 372 13.84 -25.80 27.00
CA LEU A 372 14.74 -26.74 26.33
C LEU A 372 14.42 -28.20 26.70
N GLU A 373 14.20 -28.50 27.98
CA GLU A 373 13.93 -29.86 28.47
C GLU A 373 12.52 -30.34 28.11
N MET A 374 11.51 -29.46 28.20
CA MET A 374 10.13 -29.77 27.79
C MET A 374 10.02 -30.18 26.32
N HIS A 375 10.93 -29.68 25.48
CA HIS A 375 10.99 -30.03 24.07
C HIS A 375 11.63 -31.41 23.83
N HIS A 376 12.75 -31.70 24.49
CA HIS A 376 13.44 -33.00 24.39
C HIS A 376 12.52 -34.17 24.79
N ASN A 377 11.68 -33.97 25.80
CA ASN A 377 10.76 -35.00 26.29
C ASN A 377 9.57 -35.30 25.36
N LYS A 378 9.22 -34.38 24.44
CA LYS A 378 8.05 -34.53 23.56
C LYS A 378 8.35 -35.19 22.21
N HIS A 379 9.59 -35.13 21.71
CA HIS A 379 9.91 -35.49 20.32
C HIS A 379 11.10 -36.43 20.14
N GLY A 380 11.79 -36.84 21.21
CA GLY A 380 12.90 -37.81 21.18
C GLY A 380 14.10 -37.42 20.29
N SER A 381 14.09 -36.23 19.67
CA SER A 381 15.06 -35.76 18.70
C SER A 381 15.72 -34.46 19.18
N LYS A 382 16.99 -34.28 18.84
CA LYS A 382 17.80 -33.12 19.22
C LYS A 382 17.23 -31.88 18.54
N LEU A 383 16.75 -30.92 19.34
CA LEU A 383 16.21 -29.66 18.82
C LEU A 383 17.26 -28.95 17.96
N VAL A 384 16.92 -28.68 16.70
CA VAL A 384 17.78 -27.92 15.79
C VAL A 384 17.64 -26.42 16.07
N GLY A 385 18.73 -25.67 15.90
CA GLY A 385 18.71 -24.22 16.09
C GLY A 385 17.68 -23.55 15.16
N VAL A 386 17.83 -23.80 13.86
CA VAL A 386 16.91 -23.34 12.81
C VAL A 386 16.61 -24.53 11.90
N CYS A 387 15.33 -24.87 11.70
CA CYS A 387 14.94 -25.94 10.78
C CYS A 387 15.00 -25.46 9.32
N LYS A 388 15.01 -26.39 8.36
CA LYS A 388 15.07 -26.08 6.92
C LYS A 388 13.94 -25.12 6.48
N THR A 389 12.73 -25.34 6.96
CA THR A 389 11.56 -24.51 6.63
C THR A 389 11.71 -23.08 7.16
N CYS A 390 12.11 -22.92 8.43
CA CYS A 390 12.35 -21.59 9.00
C CYS A 390 13.51 -20.87 8.30
N LYS A 391 14.55 -21.61 7.91
CA LYS A 391 15.67 -21.05 7.16
C LYS A 391 15.25 -20.54 5.79
N LEU A 392 14.50 -21.33 5.01
CA LEU A 392 13.99 -20.91 3.70
C LEU A 392 13.05 -19.72 3.81
N SER A 393 12.17 -19.69 4.82
CA SER A 393 11.27 -18.57 5.10
C SER A 393 12.05 -17.30 5.46
N GLN A 394 13.13 -17.41 6.24
CA GLN A 394 14.02 -16.29 6.53
C GLN A 394 14.79 -15.81 5.30
N GLU A 395 15.36 -16.72 4.52
CA GLU A 395 16.06 -16.39 3.26
C GLU A 395 15.11 -15.71 2.26
N ALA A 396 13.84 -16.13 2.19
CA ALA A 396 12.82 -15.48 1.38
C ALA A 396 12.51 -14.06 1.86
N ARG A 397 12.37 -13.86 3.19
CA ARG A 397 12.17 -12.53 3.79
C ARG A 397 13.37 -11.61 3.56
N ASP A 398 14.59 -12.11 3.77
CA ASP A 398 15.83 -11.35 3.56
C ASP A 398 16.01 -10.99 2.08
N LYS A 399 15.74 -11.93 1.18
CA LYS A 399 15.76 -11.70 -0.27
C LYS A 399 14.75 -10.64 -0.65
N ALA A 400 13.53 -10.74 -0.15
CA ALA A 400 12.49 -9.79 -0.49
C ALA A 400 12.78 -8.41 0.12
N LEU A 401 13.32 -8.31 1.35
CA LEU A 401 13.84 -7.05 1.92
C LEU A 401 14.93 -6.43 1.05
N LYS A 402 15.85 -7.26 0.54
CA LYS A 402 16.91 -6.82 -0.38
C LYS A 402 16.32 -6.34 -1.69
N GLU A 403 15.38 -7.06 -2.29
CA GLU A 403 14.70 -6.68 -3.53
C GLU A 403 13.84 -5.43 -3.34
N ALA A 404 13.18 -5.25 -2.19
CA ALA A 404 12.42 -4.03 -1.88
C ALA A 404 13.35 -2.84 -1.70
N LYS A 405 14.49 -3.03 -1.04
CA LYS A 405 15.52 -2.01 -0.92
C LYS A 405 16.14 -1.67 -2.28
N GLU A 406 16.48 -2.67 -3.08
CA GLU A 406 17.02 -2.48 -4.43
C GLU A 406 16.00 -1.83 -5.34
N LYS A 407 14.72 -2.22 -5.29
CA LYS A 407 13.63 -1.54 -6.00
C LYS A 407 13.43 -0.12 -5.49
N GLN A 408 13.54 0.12 -4.20
CA GLN A 408 13.47 1.47 -3.66
C GLN A 408 14.63 2.30 -4.22
N ASP A 409 15.87 1.81 -4.11
CA ASP A 409 17.08 2.42 -4.67
C ASP A 409 16.98 2.60 -6.21
N GLU A 410 16.33 1.68 -6.94
CA GLU A 410 16.09 1.72 -8.39
C GLU A 410 14.95 2.67 -8.77
N ILE A 411 13.80 2.66 -8.08
CA ILE A 411 12.67 3.60 -8.27
C ILE A 411 13.15 5.03 -8.00
N GLU A 412 13.96 5.19 -6.94
CA GLU A 412 14.58 6.43 -6.52
C GLU A 412 15.71 6.86 -7.49
N GLY A 413 16.48 5.92 -8.05
CA GLY A 413 17.59 6.20 -8.98
C GLY A 413 17.24 6.29 -10.47
N SER A 414 16.19 5.62 -10.93
CA SER A 414 15.81 5.53 -12.36
C SER A 414 14.64 6.43 -12.74
N GLY A 415 13.92 6.95 -11.75
CA GLY A 415 12.71 7.70 -12.00
C GLY A 415 11.68 6.82 -12.71
N ASP A 416 11.31 5.69 -12.09
CA ASP A 416 10.22 4.82 -12.56
C ASP A 416 9.46 4.28 -11.33
N GLU A 417 8.18 4.65 -11.14
CA GLU A 417 7.33 4.00 -10.14
C GLU A 417 6.82 2.66 -10.70
N ALA A 418 7.38 1.56 -10.21
CA ALA A 418 6.59 0.35 -10.04
C ALA A 418 6.06 0.35 -8.61
N LEU A 419 4.77 0.64 -8.44
CA LEU A 419 4.02 0.26 -7.24
C LEU A 419 4.02 -1.26 -7.14
N GLY A 420 5.05 -1.79 -6.51
CA GLY A 420 5.18 -3.18 -6.14
C GLY A 420 5.23 -3.28 -4.63
N GLU A 421 4.11 -3.01 -3.97
CA GLU A 421 3.88 -3.44 -2.59
C GLU A 421 3.90 -4.97 -2.55
N ARG A 422 5.09 -5.55 -2.46
CA ARG A 422 5.25 -6.83 -1.76
C ARG A 422 5.66 -6.47 -0.36
N GLY A 423 4.66 -6.29 0.50
CA GLY A 423 4.86 -6.11 1.93
C GLY A 423 5.63 -7.29 2.48
N ILE A 424 6.89 -7.06 2.87
CA ILE A 424 7.72 -8.10 3.47
C ILE A 424 7.49 -8.12 4.96
N SER A 425 6.45 -8.85 5.33
CA SER A 425 6.34 -9.52 6.62
C SER A 425 5.16 -10.47 6.57
N ASP A 426 5.11 -11.33 5.55
CA ASP A 426 4.22 -12.47 5.60
C ASP A 426 4.66 -13.34 6.79
N MET A 427 3.85 -13.36 7.85
CA MET A 427 3.45 -14.68 8.34
C MET A 427 2.69 -15.28 7.16
N ASP A 428 3.39 -16.05 6.33
CA ASP A 428 2.76 -16.77 5.23
C ASP A 428 1.54 -17.52 5.81
N GLU A 429 0.52 -17.79 5.00
CA GLU A 429 -0.54 -18.74 5.40
C GLU A 429 0.08 -20.07 5.89
N ASP A 430 1.26 -20.39 5.37
CA ASP A 430 2.17 -21.47 5.74
C ASP A 430 2.80 -21.35 7.15
N ASP A 431 2.90 -20.13 7.72
CA ASP A 431 3.40 -19.88 9.08
C ASP A 431 2.33 -20.11 10.16
N LEU A 432 1.03 -19.98 9.84
CA LEU A 432 -0.07 -20.37 10.75
C LEU A 432 -0.19 -21.88 10.89
N LEU A 433 0.11 -22.64 9.83
CA LEU A 433 0.14 -24.10 9.82
C LEU A 433 1.44 -24.67 10.38
N ARG A 434 2.45 -23.82 10.61
CA ARG A 434 3.78 -24.24 11.06
C ARG A 434 3.76 -24.63 12.55
N PRO A 435 4.28 -25.81 12.91
CA PRO A 435 4.38 -26.23 14.30
C PRO A 435 5.10 -25.17 15.15
N SER A 436 4.50 -24.79 16.28
CA SER A 436 5.06 -23.80 17.22
C SER A 436 6.39 -24.24 17.84
N ASN A 437 6.77 -25.50 17.64
CA ASN A 437 7.92 -26.15 18.23
C ASN A 437 8.90 -26.73 17.18
N CYS A 438 8.91 -26.24 15.93
CA CYS A 438 9.75 -26.84 14.89
C CYS A 438 11.27 -26.63 15.06
N CYS A 439 11.71 -25.57 15.73
CA CYS A 439 13.13 -25.27 16.01
C CYS A 439 13.26 -24.30 17.19
N MET A 440 14.49 -24.11 17.71
CA MET A 440 14.78 -23.17 18.80
C MET A 440 14.31 -21.74 18.47
N GLN A 441 14.61 -21.27 17.26
CA GLN A 441 14.21 -19.94 16.80
C GLN A 441 12.70 -19.73 16.87
N ARG A 442 11.91 -20.72 16.43
CA ARG A 442 10.44 -20.62 16.43
C ARG A 442 9.87 -20.60 17.84
N VAL A 443 10.35 -21.50 18.71
CA VAL A 443 9.91 -21.55 20.11
C VAL A 443 10.19 -20.21 20.80
N LEU A 444 11.39 -19.67 20.58
CA LEU A 444 11.81 -18.41 21.18
C LEU A 444 11.04 -17.21 20.61
N SER A 445 10.84 -17.15 19.29
CA SER A 445 10.06 -16.07 18.64
C SER A 445 8.60 -16.01 19.09
N LEU A 446 8.06 -17.10 19.63
CA LEU A 446 6.70 -17.18 20.14
C LEU A 446 6.59 -16.86 21.63
N GLN A 447 7.72 -16.66 22.33
CA GLN A 447 7.70 -16.18 23.72
C GLN A 447 7.28 -14.72 23.77
N GLU A 448 6.57 -14.33 24.83
CA GLU A 448 5.97 -12.99 24.94
C GLU A 448 7.01 -11.87 24.95
N ASP A 449 8.16 -12.08 25.57
CA ASP A 449 9.28 -11.13 25.60
C ASP A 449 9.88 -10.87 24.21
N PHE A 450 9.95 -11.89 23.35
CA PHE A 450 10.38 -11.73 21.96
C PHE A 450 9.26 -11.20 21.05
N ARG A 451 8.02 -11.61 21.30
CA ARG A 451 6.86 -11.25 20.47
C ARG A 451 6.41 -9.81 20.68
N HIS A 452 6.55 -9.29 21.90
CA HIS A 452 6.18 -7.93 22.26
C HIS A 452 7.33 -6.93 22.16
N GLU A 453 8.48 -7.34 21.60
CA GLU A 453 9.55 -6.41 21.26
C GLU A 453 8.99 -5.31 20.34
N LYS A 454 9.31 -4.04 20.65
CA LYS A 454 8.68 -2.89 20.00
C LYS A 454 9.64 -2.28 18.97
N PRO A 455 9.13 -1.80 17.82
CA PRO A 455 9.94 -1.02 16.89
C PRO A 455 10.52 0.24 17.55
N LEU A 456 11.64 0.73 17.03
CA LEU A 456 12.34 1.89 17.58
C LEU A 456 11.46 3.15 17.63
N LEU A 457 10.64 3.38 16.60
CA LEU A 457 9.67 4.49 16.56
C LEU A 457 8.72 4.44 17.75
N GLN A 458 8.10 3.28 17.97
CA GLN A 458 7.16 3.09 19.07
C GLN A 458 7.83 3.34 20.43
N LEU A 459 9.06 2.84 20.63
CA LEU A 459 9.81 3.09 21.87
C LEU A 459 10.08 4.57 22.11
N ILE A 460 10.43 5.33 21.07
CA ILE A 460 10.71 6.77 21.19
C ILE A 460 9.45 7.54 21.58
N ILE A 461 8.34 7.25 20.91
CA ILE A 461 7.06 7.92 21.14
C ILE A 461 6.50 7.59 22.53
N GLU A 462 6.53 6.31 22.92
CA GLU A 462 6.05 5.88 24.24
C GLU A 462 6.91 6.41 25.39
N ARG A 463 8.24 6.51 25.20
CA ARG A 463 9.14 7.12 26.19
C ARG A 463 8.88 8.61 26.38
N ALA A 464 8.33 9.29 25.38
CA ALA A 464 7.87 10.68 25.51
C ALA A 464 6.47 10.80 26.15
N GLY A 465 5.85 9.70 26.57
CA GLY A 465 4.51 9.72 27.18
C GLY A 465 3.36 9.80 26.16
N HIS A 466 3.65 9.50 24.89
CA HIS A 466 2.67 9.47 23.81
C HIS A 466 2.32 8.03 23.39
N LYS A 467 1.31 7.85 22.55
CA LYS A 467 0.92 6.54 22.02
C LYS A 467 1.38 6.39 20.57
N CYS A 468 1.77 5.19 20.18
CA CYS A 468 2.12 4.83 18.81
C CYS A 468 1.23 3.69 18.32
N ALA A 469 0.75 3.77 17.08
CA ALA A 469 0.02 2.71 16.41
C ALA A 469 0.45 2.58 14.95
N PHE A 470 0.20 1.42 14.37
CA PHE A 470 0.46 1.14 12.96
C PHE A 470 -0.84 0.75 12.28
N LEU A 471 -1.05 1.26 11.07
CA LEU A 471 -2.20 0.91 10.24
C LEU A 471 -2.17 -0.59 9.89
N PRO A 472 -3.33 -1.23 9.70
CA PRO A 472 -3.38 -2.58 9.14
C PRO A 472 -2.79 -2.60 7.72
N LYS A 473 -2.09 -3.68 7.39
CA LYS A 473 -1.57 -3.88 6.02
C LYS A 473 -2.68 -3.84 4.98
N PHE A 474 -2.35 -3.35 3.79
CA PHE A 474 -3.27 -3.18 2.65
C PHE A 474 -4.40 -2.17 2.85
N HIS A 475 -4.53 -1.52 4.01
CA HIS A 475 -5.65 -0.62 4.31
C HIS A 475 -5.27 0.86 4.17
N CYS A 476 -4.77 1.28 3.00
CA CYS A 476 -4.39 2.69 2.76
C CYS A 476 -5.59 3.65 2.83
N GLU A 477 -6.83 3.17 2.65
CA GLU A 477 -8.06 3.95 2.83
C GLU A 477 -8.32 4.36 4.29
N LEU A 478 -7.57 3.79 5.23
CA LEU A 478 -7.57 4.19 6.64
C LEU A 478 -6.55 5.31 6.95
N ASN A 479 -5.74 5.71 5.96
CA ASN A 479 -4.72 6.74 6.11
C ASN A 479 -5.19 8.09 5.48
N PRO A 480 -5.54 9.12 6.28
CA PRO A 480 -6.03 10.39 5.74
C PRO A 480 -4.98 11.19 4.96
N ILE A 481 -3.69 10.95 5.20
CA ILE A 481 -2.60 11.68 4.53
C ILE A 481 -2.43 11.28 3.07
N GLU A 482 -2.87 10.07 2.69
CA GLU A 482 -2.94 9.63 1.29
C GLU A 482 -3.81 10.55 0.42
N MET A 483 -4.83 11.14 1.05
CA MET A 483 -5.71 12.11 0.40
C MET A 483 -5.04 13.49 0.27
N VAL A 484 -4.14 13.84 1.20
CA VAL A 484 -3.26 15.01 1.09
C VAL A 484 -2.30 14.83 -0.09
N TRP A 485 -1.65 13.66 -0.20
CA TRP A 485 -0.79 13.31 -1.34
C TRP A 485 -1.55 13.33 -2.66
N SER A 486 -2.79 12.81 -2.67
CA SER A 486 -3.66 12.85 -3.84
C SER A 486 -3.97 14.28 -4.27
N GLN A 487 -4.31 15.18 -3.33
CA GLN A 487 -4.58 16.59 -3.65
C GLN A 487 -3.30 17.31 -4.13
N LEU A 488 -2.18 17.06 -3.47
CA LEU A 488 -0.86 17.58 -3.82
C LEU A 488 -0.47 17.18 -5.25
N LYS A 489 -0.46 15.88 -5.57
CA LYS A 489 -0.05 15.36 -6.88
C LYS A 489 -0.99 15.84 -7.99
N ARG A 490 -2.30 15.94 -7.72
CA ARG A 490 -3.26 16.52 -8.67
C ARG A 490 -2.90 17.97 -8.99
N ARG A 491 -2.76 18.81 -7.96
CA ARG A 491 -2.45 20.24 -8.13
C ARG A 491 -1.08 20.43 -8.77
N PHE A 492 -0.09 19.63 -8.39
CA PHE A 492 1.23 19.65 -9.03
C PHE A 492 1.13 19.43 -10.54
N ARG A 493 0.42 18.38 -10.98
CA ARG A 493 0.24 18.05 -12.41
C ARG A 493 -0.48 19.15 -13.21
N GLU A 494 -1.32 19.96 -12.56
CA GLU A 494 -2.01 21.10 -13.19
C GLU A 494 -1.06 22.25 -13.55
N TYR A 495 0.01 22.46 -12.79
CA TYR A 495 0.93 23.60 -12.94
C TYR A 495 2.37 23.21 -13.32
N ALA A 496 2.72 21.94 -13.24
CA ALA A 496 4.07 21.46 -13.51
C ALA A 496 4.47 21.66 -14.98
N ASP A 497 5.73 22.06 -15.19
CA ASP A 497 6.34 22.27 -16.51
C ASP A 497 7.40 21.20 -16.86
N GLY A 498 7.61 20.22 -15.97
CA GLY A 498 8.61 19.17 -16.14
C GLY A 498 9.97 19.51 -15.52
N THR A 499 10.16 20.73 -15.02
CA THR A 499 11.47 21.18 -14.54
C THR A 499 11.62 21.03 -13.03
N PHE A 500 12.81 20.64 -12.60
CA PHE A 500 13.10 20.49 -11.17
C PHE A 500 13.01 21.81 -10.38
N PRO A 501 13.49 22.97 -10.89
CA PRO A 501 13.31 24.24 -10.18
C PRO A 501 11.83 24.60 -9.93
N THR A 502 10.98 24.40 -10.93
CA THR A 502 9.54 24.59 -10.79
C THR A 502 8.97 23.58 -9.79
N ALA A 503 9.42 22.33 -9.81
CA ALA A 503 8.98 21.34 -8.83
C ALA A 503 9.35 21.72 -7.38
N LYS A 504 10.56 22.25 -7.15
CA LYS A 504 10.97 22.73 -5.81
C LYS A 504 10.08 23.84 -5.27
N LYS A 505 9.55 24.68 -6.15
CA LYS A 505 8.63 25.77 -5.80
C LYS A 505 7.20 25.27 -5.62
N LEU A 506 6.70 24.46 -6.57
CA LEU A 506 5.30 24.02 -6.59
C LEU A 506 4.95 23.05 -5.47
N VAL A 507 5.86 22.14 -5.08
CA VAL A 507 5.54 21.13 -4.06
C VAL A 507 5.15 21.77 -2.72
N PRO A 508 5.94 22.70 -2.14
CA PRO A 508 5.54 23.46 -0.95
C PRO A 508 4.22 24.23 -1.16
N GLU A 509 4.07 24.96 -2.27
CA GLU A 509 2.85 25.74 -2.57
C GLU A 509 1.60 24.86 -2.65
N CYS A 510 1.72 23.65 -3.21
CA CYS A 510 0.62 22.71 -3.32
C CYS A 510 0.26 22.07 -1.97
N LEU A 511 1.25 21.80 -1.12
CA LEU A 511 1.04 21.32 0.24
C LEU A 511 0.33 22.37 1.10
N ASP A 512 0.76 23.62 1.02
CA ASP A 512 0.17 24.72 1.80
C ASP A 512 -1.24 25.10 1.32
N ALA A 513 -1.60 24.74 0.08
CA ALA A 513 -2.95 24.89 -0.43
C ALA A 513 -3.94 23.85 0.15
N VAL A 514 -3.47 22.81 0.84
CA VAL A 514 -4.34 21.84 1.50
C VAL A 514 -4.87 22.43 2.80
N SER A 515 -6.11 22.94 2.75
CA SER A 515 -6.75 23.53 3.92
C SER A 515 -7.02 22.52 5.04
N THR A 516 -7.03 22.97 6.29
CA THR A 516 -7.44 22.17 7.46
C THR A 516 -8.86 21.61 7.30
N VAL A 517 -9.75 22.31 6.60
CA VAL A 517 -11.10 21.83 6.27
C VAL A 517 -11.05 20.58 5.39
N ASN A 518 -10.16 20.55 4.39
CA ASN A 518 -9.97 19.35 3.57
C ASN A 518 -9.40 18.20 4.41
N ILE A 519 -8.40 18.48 5.25
CA ILE A 519 -7.80 17.47 6.14
C ILE A 519 -8.88 16.86 7.04
N ARG A 520 -9.71 17.65 7.72
CA ARG A 520 -10.84 17.13 8.52
C ARG A 520 -11.80 16.26 7.71
N ARG A 521 -12.11 16.63 6.46
CA ARG A 521 -12.93 15.79 5.55
C ARG A 521 -12.25 14.48 5.19
N TYR A 522 -10.91 14.46 5.11
CA TYR A 522 -10.12 13.25 4.86
C TYR A 522 -10.15 12.30 6.05
N PHE A 523 -9.98 12.83 7.26
CA PHE A 523 -10.18 12.05 8.48
C PHE A 523 -11.60 11.48 8.57
N GLN A 524 -12.64 12.27 8.31
CA GLN A 524 -14.02 11.77 8.25
C GLN A 524 -14.21 10.65 7.23
N HIS A 525 -13.49 10.68 6.09
CA HIS A 525 -13.49 9.62 5.10
C HIS A 525 -12.91 8.31 5.66
N CYS A 526 -11.75 8.37 6.30
CA CYS A 526 -11.14 7.21 6.94
C CYS A 526 -11.99 6.69 8.10
N TRP A 527 -12.57 7.57 8.93
CA TRP A 527 -13.46 7.20 10.02
C TRP A 527 -14.71 6.43 9.54
N ARG A 528 -15.26 6.78 8.36
CA ARG A 528 -16.36 6.01 7.75
C ARG A 528 -15.93 4.60 7.35
N TYR A 529 -14.75 4.43 6.77
CA TYR A 529 -14.21 3.10 6.46
C TYR A 529 -14.02 2.28 7.75
N MET A 530 -13.47 2.89 8.80
CA MET A 530 -13.33 2.23 10.10
C MET A 530 -14.68 1.79 10.69
N ASP A 531 -15.72 2.62 10.62
CA ASP A 531 -17.07 2.24 11.03
C ASP A 531 -17.66 1.13 10.13
N ALA A 532 -17.37 1.13 8.83
CA ALA A 532 -17.76 0.06 7.92
C ALA A 532 -17.17 -1.29 8.34
N TYR A 533 -15.85 -1.33 8.53
CA TYR A 533 -15.14 -2.54 8.91
C TYR A 533 -15.52 -3.02 10.31
N LYS A 534 -15.73 -2.10 11.26
CA LYS A 534 -16.22 -2.43 12.59
C LYS A 534 -17.59 -3.13 12.56
N ARG A 535 -18.41 -2.84 11.55
CA ARG A 535 -19.71 -3.49 11.33
C ARG A 535 -19.61 -4.80 10.54
N GLY A 536 -18.41 -5.23 10.16
CA GLY A 536 -18.20 -6.49 9.46
C GLY A 536 -18.35 -6.42 7.94
N LEU A 537 -18.39 -5.21 7.35
CA LEU A 537 -18.40 -5.04 5.90
C LEU A 537 -17.01 -5.42 5.35
N ASN A 538 -16.96 -6.17 4.24
CA ASN A 538 -15.72 -6.41 3.51
C ASN A 538 -15.29 -5.16 2.71
N VAL A 539 -14.08 -5.14 2.17
CA VAL A 539 -13.53 -3.98 1.43
C VAL A 539 -14.44 -3.45 0.31
N LYS A 540 -15.07 -4.34 -0.48
CA LYS A 540 -15.96 -3.93 -1.59
C LYS A 540 -17.26 -3.31 -1.08
N GLN A 541 -17.83 -3.91 -0.04
CA GLN A 541 -19.04 -3.41 0.62
C GLN A 541 -18.77 -2.09 1.34
N ALA A 542 -17.62 -1.96 2.01
CA ALA A 542 -17.18 -0.74 2.66
C ALA A 542 -17.02 0.39 1.64
N ALA A 543 -16.32 0.15 0.53
CA ALA A 543 -16.16 1.14 -0.55
C ALA A 543 -17.52 1.60 -1.12
N TYR A 544 -18.45 0.66 -1.34
CA TYR A 544 -19.81 0.99 -1.78
C TYR A 544 -20.55 1.84 -0.74
N ALA A 545 -20.52 1.44 0.53
CA ALA A 545 -21.22 2.13 1.60
C ALA A 545 -20.65 3.55 1.83
N VAL A 546 -19.33 3.70 1.85
CA VAL A 546 -18.66 5.00 2.01
C VAL A 546 -19.00 5.93 0.84
N LYS A 547 -19.07 5.41 -0.39
CA LYS A 547 -19.48 6.17 -1.57
C LYS A 547 -20.95 6.63 -1.51
N LYS A 548 -21.84 5.82 -0.91
CA LYS A 548 -23.27 6.15 -0.74
C LYS A 548 -23.50 7.20 0.36
N TYR A 549 -22.70 7.19 1.44
CA TYR A 549 -22.92 8.03 2.63
C TYR A 549 -21.77 9.01 2.90
N THR A 550 -21.52 9.92 1.96
CA THR A 550 -20.39 10.87 2.02
C THR A 550 -20.55 11.99 3.06
N SER A 551 -21.77 12.25 3.53
CA SER A 551 -22.10 13.35 4.47
C SER A 551 -21.96 13.01 5.96
N HIS A 552 -21.66 11.76 6.33
CA HIS A 552 -21.64 11.31 7.73
C HIS A 552 -20.28 10.75 8.15
N ARG A 553 -19.94 10.76 9.44
CA ARG A 553 -18.74 10.07 9.96
C ARG A 553 -18.95 8.56 10.10
N ARG A 554 -20.20 8.11 10.23
CA ARG A 554 -20.59 6.70 10.41
C ARG A 554 -21.64 6.31 9.38
N ILE A 555 -21.67 5.02 9.03
CA ILE A 555 -22.65 4.44 8.12
C ILE A 555 -23.96 4.18 8.89
N PRO A 556 -25.14 4.53 8.34
CA PRO A 556 -26.42 4.24 8.99
C PRO A 556 -26.65 2.73 9.21
N ARG A 557 -27.39 2.35 10.26
CA ARG A 557 -27.66 0.92 10.56
C ARG A 557 -28.41 0.19 9.43
N GLY A 558 -29.27 0.89 8.68
CA GLY A 558 -30.06 0.29 7.59
C GLY A 558 -29.24 -0.25 6.41
N VAL A 559 -27.96 0.13 6.27
CA VAL A 559 -27.08 -0.34 5.19
C VAL A 559 -26.78 -1.83 5.28
N MET A 560 -26.78 -2.36 6.50
CA MET A 560 -26.59 -3.79 6.74
C MET A 560 -27.72 -4.61 6.11
N MET A 561 -28.94 -4.07 6.07
CA MET A 561 -30.11 -4.69 5.43
C MET A 561 -30.03 -4.57 3.89
N ASP A 562 -29.62 -3.40 3.37
CA ASP A 562 -29.45 -3.17 1.92
C ASP A 562 -28.38 -4.09 1.28
N LEU A 563 -27.35 -4.47 2.04
CA LEU A 563 -26.20 -5.27 1.56
C LEU A 563 -26.30 -6.75 1.93
N GLY A 564 -27.40 -7.19 2.55
CA GLY A 564 -27.62 -8.59 2.93
C GLY A 564 -26.63 -9.12 3.96
N VAL A 565 -26.11 -8.25 4.85
CA VAL A 565 -25.15 -8.62 5.92
C VAL A 565 -25.88 -8.99 7.22
N LEU A 566 -27.21 -8.85 7.27
CA LEU A 566 -28.09 -9.30 8.34
C LEU A 566 -29.21 -10.19 7.83
#